data_AF-A0A218ZFX2-F1
#
_entry.id   AF-A0A218ZFX2-F1
#
_cell.length_a   1.000
_cell.length_b   1.000
_cell.length_c   1.000
_cell.angle_alpha   90.00
_cell.angle_beta   90.00
_cell.angle_gamma   90.00
#
_symmetry.space_group_name_H-M   'P 1'
#
loop_
_entity.id
_entity.type
_entity.pdbx_description
1 polymer ?
#
loop_
_entity_poly.entity_id
_entity_poly.type
_entity_poly.pdbx_seq_one_letter_code
_entity_poly.pdbx_strand_id
1 'polypeptide(L)'
;MDGVGGYEGWSWIFIMEGLLTVVVVIDAYSFIDNYPSTAHFLGTPERTFIHARLATSSDAANEEASDRANARAALADYRCWLYGFGFHTMSLSLYTLSLFLPTIIKQSGYSSAEAQLLTVTPYAIALILTVVVAILSEKTRLRAPFIWHALLWVS
;
A
#
# COMPACT_ATOMS: atom_id res chain seq x y z
N MET A 1 -15.43 -14.66 -20.41
CA MET A 1 -16.85 -15.05 -20.46
C MET A 1 -17.56 -14.16 -21.46
N ASP A 2 -17.08 -14.16 -22.71
CA ASP A 2 -17.60 -13.23 -23.72
C ASP A 2 -18.97 -13.71 -24.23
N GLY A 3 -19.97 -12.84 -24.22
CA GLY A 3 -21.35 -13.16 -24.61
C GLY A 3 -22.20 -13.89 -23.56
N VAL A 4 -21.64 -14.23 -22.39
CA VAL A 4 -22.41 -14.82 -21.29
C VAL A 4 -23.30 -13.75 -20.67
N GLY A 5 -24.61 -13.99 -20.62
CA GLY A 5 -25.59 -13.03 -20.07
C GLY A 5 -25.78 -11.76 -20.90
N GLY A 6 -25.29 -11.72 -22.15
CA GLY A 6 -25.37 -10.54 -23.02
C GLY A 6 -24.32 -9.46 -22.71
N TYR A 7 -23.35 -9.76 -21.85
CA TYR A 7 -22.26 -8.85 -21.50
C TYR A 7 -20.97 -9.18 -22.25
N GLU A 8 -20.19 -8.15 -22.55
CA GLU A 8 -18.85 -8.30 -23.11
C GLU A 8 -17.90 -8.91 -22.07
N GLY A 9 -16.91 -9.66 -22.54
CA GLY A 9 -15.97 -10.38 -21.67
C GLY A 9 -15.23 -9.50 -20.65
N TRP A 10 -15.00 -8.22 -20.94
CA TRP A 10 -14.35 -7.29 -20.01
C TRP A 10 -15.25 -6.88 -18.83
N SER A 11 -16.57 -6.82 -19.02
CA SER A 11 -17.51 -6.47 -17.95
C SER A 11 -17.54 -7.55 -16.87
N TRP A 12 -17.39 -8.82 -17.26
CA TRP A 12 -17.29 -9.94 -16.33
C TRP A 12 -16.06 -9.88 -15.43
N ILE A 13 -14.95 -9.28 -15.88
CA ILE A 13 -13.76 -9.08 -15.04
C ILE A 13 -14.12 -8.19 -13.85
N PHE A 14 -14.74 -7.04 -14.11
CA PHE A 14 -15.17 -6.12 -13.06
C PHE A 14 -16.26 -6.68 -12.15
N ILE A 15 -17.23 -7.44 -12.70
CA ILE A 15 -18.29 -8.07 -11.90
C ILE A 15 -17.70 -9.07 -10.90
N MET A 16 -16.78 -9.93 -11.37
CA MET A 16 -16.15 -10.94 -10.53
C MET A 16 -15.24 -10.31 -9.47
N GLU A 17 -14.45 -9.29 -9.84
CA GLU A 17 -13.60 -8.54 -8.91
C GLU A 17 -14.42 -7.80 -7.85
N GLY A 18 -15.51 -7.15 -8.25
CA GLY A 18 -16.44 -6.47 -7.34
C GLY A 18 -17.11 -7.43 -6.38
N LEU A 19 -17.58 -8.59 -6.87
CA LEU A 19 -18.21 -9.60 -6.02
C LEU A 19 -17.22 -10.19 -5.00
N LEU A 20 -15.98 -10.47 -5.42
CA LEU A 20 -14.93 -10.90 -4.50
C LEU A 20 -14.68 -9.84 -3.41
N THR A 21 -14.63 -8.56 -3.80
CA THR A 21 -14.43 -7.45 -2.86
C THR A 21 -15.56 -7.38 -1.83
N VAL A 22 -16.82 -7.56 -2.26
CA VAL A 22 -17.98 -7.59 -1.34
C VAL A 22 -17.84 -8.72 -0.32
N VAL A 23 -17.44 -9.92 -0.75
CA VAL A 23 -17.22 -11.05 0.17
C VAL A 23 -16.13 -10.71 1.19
N VAL A 24 -14.99 -10.19 0.72
CA VAL A 24 -13.88 -9.78 1.60
C VAL A 24 -14.30 -8.71 2.60
N VAL A 25 -15.14 -7.75 2.21
CA VAL A 25 -15.64 -6.71 3.10
C VAL A 25 -16.58 -7.28 4.18
N ILE A 26 -17.46 -8.21 3.81
CA ILE A 26 -18.35 -8.89 4.77
C ILE A 26 -17.52 -9.66 5.81
N ASP A 27 -16.50 -10.38 5.36
CA ASP A 27 -15.57 -11.08 6.26
C ASP A 27 -14.80 -10.09 7.14
N ALA A 28 -14.20 -9.05 6.54
CA ALA A 28 -13.41 -8.05 7.24
C ALA A 28 -14.22 -7.32 8.32
N TYR A 29 -15.50 -7.02 8.07
CA TYR A 29 -16.39 -6.41 9.07
C TYR A 29 -16.53 -7.27 10.34
N SER A 30 -16.41 -8.59 10.22
CA SER A 30 -16.51 -9.51 11.36
C SER A 30 -15.19 -9.65 12.14
N PHE A 31 -14.05 -9.30 11.54
CA PHE A 31 -12.71 -9.47 12.14
C PHE A 31 -12.04 -8.15 12.58
N ILE A 32 -12.40 -7.01 11.99
CA ILE A 32 -11.74 -5.73 12.26
C ILE A 32 -12.46 -4.97 13.37
N ASP A 33 -11.82 -4.92 14.54
CA ASP A 33 -12.23 -4.10 15.66
C ASP A 33 -11.49 -2.75 15.65
N ASN A 34 -12.22 -1.64 15.78
CA ASN A 34 -11.68 -0.28 15.66
C ASN A 34 -10.70 0.10 16.77
N TYR A 35 -10.84 -0.49 17.97
CA TYR A 35 -9.96 -0.23 19.11
C TYR A 35 -9.60 -1.52 19.85
N PRO A 36 -8.41 -1.60 20.48
CA PRO A 36 -8.04 -2.71 21.34
C PRO A 36 -9.05 -2.97 22.48
N SER A 37 -9.81 -1.94 22.87
CA SER A 37 -10.88 -1.99 23.87
C SER A 37 -12.18 -2.61 23.36
N THR A 38 -12.46 -2.54 22.06
CA THR A 38 -13.61 -3.20 21.41
C THR A 38 -13.23 -4.58 20.85
N ALA A 39 -11.93 -4.89 20.79
CA ALA A 39 -11.41 -6.12 20.22
C ALA A 39 -11.96 -7.38 20.89
N HIS A 40 -12.73 -8.17 20.14
CA HIS A 40 -13.36 -9.40 20.64
C HIS A 40 -12.36 -10.56 20.80
N PHE A 41 -11.23 -10.50 20.10
CA PHE A 41 -10.20 -11.54 20.11
C PHE A 41 -9.12 -11.36 21.20
N LEU A 42 -9.08 -10.21 21.90
CA LEU A 42 -8.03 -9.92 22.89
C LEU A 42 -8.46 -10.28 24.32
N GLY A 43 -7.61 -11.03 25.02
CA GLY A 43 -7.77 -11.27 26.46
C GLY A 43 -7.44 -10.04 27.30
N THR A 44 -7.93 -10.00 28.55
CA THR A 44 -7.66 -8.90 29.50
C THR A 44 -6.18 -8.53 29.64
N PRO A 45 -5.22 -9.47 29.84
CA PRO A 45 -3.80 -9.11 29.98
C PRO A 45 -3.18 -8.59 28.68
N GLU A 46 -3.57 -9.13 27.51
CA GLU A 46 -3.09 -8.67 26.20
C GLU A 46 -3.59 -7.26 25.89
N ARG A 47 -4.87 -7.01 26.20
CA ARG A 47 -5.49 -5.69 26.06
C ARG A 47 -4.76 -4.65 26.91
N THR A 48 -4.45 -4.94 28.18
CA THR A 48 -3.69 -4.03 29.03
C THR A 48 -2.27 -3.77 28.49
N PHE A 49 -1.58 -4.79 28.01
CA PHE A 49 -0.25 -4.63 27.40
C PHE A 49 -0.31 -3.74 26.15
N ILE A 50 -1.28 -3.99 25.27
CA ILE A 50 -1.48 -3.21 24.04
C ILE A 50 -1.83 -1.76 24.38
N HIS A 51 -2.71 -1.50 25.36
CA HIS A 51 -3.00 -0.13 25.80
C HIS A 51 -1.78 0.57 26.41
N ALA A 52 -0.99 -0.11 27.24
CA ALA A 52 0.24 0.45 27.80
C ALA A 52 1.26 0.78 26.70
N ARG A 53 1.37 -0.07 25.67
CA ARG A 53 2.21 0.17 24.50
C ARG A 53 1.67 1.32 23.65
N LEU A 54 0.37 1.38 23.36
CA LEU A 54 -0.22 2.50 22.61
C LEU A 54 0.01 3.83 23.33
N ALA A 55 -0.18 3.87 24.66
CA ALA A 55 0.06 5.07 25.46
C ALA A 55 1.53 5.53 25.46
N THR A 56 2.47 4.62 25.22
CA THR A 56 3.91 4.93 25.16
C THR A 56 4.45 5.14 23.75
N SER A 57 3.71 4.72 22.72
CA SER A 57 4.16 4.76 21.31
C SER A 57 3.30 5.63 20.40
N SER A 58 2.25 6.28 20.93
CA SER A 58 1.34 7.10 20.14
C SER A 58 1.01 8.43 20.82
N ASP A 59 1.19 9.52 20.07
CA ASP A 59 0.46 10.79 20.29
C ASP A 59 -1.06 10.60 20.18
N ALA A 60 -1.54 9.53 19.53
CA ALA A 60 -2.97 9.24 19.28
C ALA A 60 -3.72 8.57 20.44
N ALA A 61 -3.10 8.46 21.63
CA ALA A 61 -3.81 8.06 22.86
C ALA A 61 -4.64 9.22 23.44
N ASN A 62 -4.36 10.46 23.02
CA ASN A 62 -5.18 11.59 23.34
C ASN A 62 -6.31 11.67 22.30
N GLU A 63 -7.55 11.88 22.73
CA GLU A 63 -8.58 12.44 21.86
C GLU A 63 -8.08 13.82 21.40
N GLU A 64 -7.30 13.85 20.33
CA GLU A 64 -6.84 15.10 19.75
C GLU A 64 -8.05 15.78 19.11
N ALA A 65 -8.62 16.74 19.83
CA ALA A 65 -9.51 17.72 19.24
C ALA A 65 -8.79 18.29 18.00
N SER A 66 -9.44 18.18 16.83
CA SER A 66 -8.92 18.74 15.58
C SER A 66 -8.61 20.22 15.77
N ASP A 67 -7.34 20.51 15.99
CA ASP A 67 -6.89 21.88 16.17
C ASP A 67 -6.13 22.28 14.91
N ARG A 68 -6.64 23.30 14.21
CA ARG A 68 -5.97 23.92 13.05
C ARG A 68 -4.51 24.24 13.34
N ALA A 69 -4.15 24.41 14.61
CA ALA A 69 -2.79 24.54 15.09
C ALA A 69 -1.89 23.35 14.66
N ASN A 70 -2.33 22.10 14.85
CA ASN A 70 -1.55 20.90 14.50
C ASN A 70 -1.36 20.79 12.98
N ALA A 71 -2.40 21.08 12.19
CA ALA A 71 -2.30 21.10 10.73
C ALA A 71 -1.30 22.17 10.24
N ARG A 72 -1.33 23.37 10.83
CA ARG A 72 -0.38 24.44 10.51
C ARG A 72 1.05 24.08 10.93
N ALA A 73 1.22 23.45 12.08
CA ALA A 73 2.52 22.97 12.55
C ALA A 73 3.11 21.92 11.61
N ALA A 74 2.30 20.95 11.17
CA ALA A 74 2.72 19.94 10.21
C ALA A 74 3.14 20.54 8.86
N LEU A 75 2.38 21.53 8.36
CA LEU A 75 2.72 22.25 7.12
C LEU A 75 4.00 23.10 7.24
N ALA A 76 4.34 23.55 8.44
CA ALA A 76 5.58 24.31 8.69
C ALA A 76 6.80 23.41 8.93
N ASP A 77 6.61 22.11 9.21
CA ASP A 77 7.70 21.17 9.46
C ASP A 77 8.34 20.68 8.14
N TYR A 78 9.61 21.01 7.94
CA TYR A 78 10.39 20.55 6.79
C TYR A 78 10.48 19.01 6.70
N ARG A 79 10.39 18.29 7.83
CA ARG A 79 10.42 16.82 7.85
C ARG A 79 9.18 16.23 7.20
N CYS A 80 8.02 16.87 7.39
CA CYS A 80 6.77 16.48 6.73
C CYS A 80 6.93 16.59 5.21
N TRP A 81 7.52 17.69 4.72
CA TRP A 81 7.79 17.88 3.30
C TRP A 81 8.85 16.93 2.74
N LEU A 82 9.94 16.66 3.49
CA LEU A 82 10.94 15.69 3.06
C LEU A 82 10.35 14.28 2.94
N TYR A 83 9.52 13.88 3.90
CA TYR A 83 8.82 12.60 3.84
C TYR A 83 7.84 12.56 2.65
N GLY A 84 7.04 13.61 2.48
CA GLY A 84 6.10 13.72 1.37
C GLY A 84 6.79 13.69 0.00
N PHE A 85 7.91 14.39 -0.14
CA PHE A 85 8.70 14.39 -1.38
C PHE A 85 9.33 13.04 -1.65
N GLY A 86 9.90 12.38 -0.63
CA GLY A 86 10.44 11.03 -0.77
C GLY A 86 9.38 10.00 -1.17
N PHE A 87 8.18 10.09 -0.60
CA PHE A 87 7.05 9.28 -1.03
C PHE A 87 6.61 9.60 -2.46
N HIS A 88 6.62 10.89 -2.84
CA HIS A 88 6.23 11.33 -4.17
C HIS A 88 7.19 10.82 -5.26
N THR A 89 8.51 10.95 -5.08
CA THR A 89 9.48 10.45 -6.07
C THR A 89 9.42 8.94 -6.21
N MET A 90 9.25 8.20 -5.11
CA MET A 90 9.04 6.75 -5.16
C MET A 90 7.77 6.39 -5.95
N SER A 91 6.66 7.07 -5.67
CA SER A 91 5.38 6.83 -6.34
C SER A 91 5.44 7.20 -7.82
N LEU A 92 6.06 8.33 -8.15
CA LEU A 92 6.21 8.83 -9.51
C LEU A 92 6.93 7.81 -10.40
N SER A 93 8.05 7.25 -9.93
CA SER A 93 8.79 6.23 -10.67
C SER A 93 7.96 4.95 -10.87
N LEU A 94 7.23 4.51 -9.84
CA LEU A 94 6.35 3.35 -9.93
C LEU A 94 5.24 3.54 -10.98
N TYR A 95 4.54 4.68 -10.95
CA TYR A 95 3.46 4.97 -11.90
C TYR A 95 3.98 5.19 -13.31
N THR A 96 5.12 5.86 -13.47
CA THR A 96 5.75 6.06 -14.78
C THR A 96 6.05 4.72 -15.44
N LEU A 97 6.72 3.81 -14.72
CA LEU A 97 6.95 2.46 -15.23
C LEU A 97 5.64 1.73 -15.53
N SER A 98 4.66 1.83 -14.63
CA SER A 98 3.40 1.08 -14.77
C SER A 98 2.57 1.51 -15.98
N LEU A 99 2.58 2.81 -16.30
CA LEU A 99 1.82 3.38 -17.41
C LEU A 99 2.52 3.23 -18.76
N PHE A 100 3.85 3.40 -18.80
CA PHE A 100 4.58 3.38 -20.07
C PHE A 100 5.05 1.98 -20.48
N LEU A 101 5.29 1.07 -19.55
CA LEU A 101 5.81 -0.26 -19.87
C LEU A 101 4.91 -1.05 -20.84
N PRO A 102 3.57 -1.14 -20.65
CA PRO A 102 2.71 -1.83 -21.62
C PRO A 102 2.74 -1.17 -22.99
N THR A 103 2.81 0.17 -23.02
CA THR A 103 2.85 0.95 -24.27
C THR A 103 4.14 0.69 -25.05
N ILE A 104 5.28 0.65 -24.38
CA ILE A 104 6.59 0.35 -24.98
C ILE A 104 6.60 -1.06 -25.58
N ILE A 105 6.07 -2.05 -24.84
CA ILE A 105 5.98 -3.43 -25.33
C ILE A 105 5.05 -3.51 -26.54
N LYS A 106 3.89 -2.83 -26.50
CA LYS A 106 2.98 -2.76 -27.63
C LYS A 106 3.63 -2.13 -28.87
N GLN A 107 4.42 -1.07 -28.69
CA GLN A 107 5.18 -0.44 -29.78
C GLN A 107 6.23 -1.37 -30.40
N SER A 108 6.67 -2.41 -29.69
CA SER A 108 7.60 -3.43 -30.19
C SER A 108 6.95 -4.49 -31.09
N GLY A 109 5.66 -4.37 -31.38
CA GLY A 109 4.94 -5.22 -32.34
C GLY A 109 3.94 -6.21 -31.73
N TYR A 110 3.77 -6.23 -30.41
CA TYR A 110 2.83 -7.12 -29.71
C TYR A 110 1.41 -6.55 -29.67
N SER A 111 0.41 -7.44 -29.60
CA SER A 111 -0.97 -7.02 -29.35
C SER A 111 -1.12 -6.42 -27.94
N SER A 112 -2.22 -5.68 -27.71
CA SER A 112 -2.47 -5.05 -26.41
C SER A 112 -2.59 -6.06 -25.26
N ALA A 113 -3.14 -7.24 -25.54
CA ALA A 113 -3.30 -8.30 -24.54
C ALA A 113 -1.96 -8.97 -24.22
N GLU A 114 -1.17 -9.30 -25.25
CA GLU A 114 0.17 -9.87 -25.07
C GLU A 114 1.11 -8.90 -24.35
N ALA A 115 1.03 -7.60 -24.67
CA ALA A 115 1.83 -6.58 -24.00
C ALA A 115 1.55 -6.52 -22.49
N GLN A 116 0.28 -6.65 -22.07
CA GLN A 116 -0.08 -6.71 -20.64
C GLN A 116 0.38 -8.01 -19.97
N LEU A 117 0.34 -9.14 -20.67
CA LEU A 117 0.86 -10.40 -20.11
C LEU A 117 2.38 -10.34 -19.91
N LEU A 118 3.11 -9.68 -20.81
CA LEU A 118 4.55 -9.52 -20.71
C LEU A 118 4.99 -8.60 -19.57
N THR A 119 4.14 -7.66 -19.10
CA THR A 119 4.44 -6.84 -17.91
C THR A 119 4.33 -7.62 -16.59
N VAL A 120 3.69 -8.79 -16.58
CA VAL A 120 3.55 -9.61 -15.36
C VAL A 120 4.92 -10.05 -14.83
N THR A 121 5.85 -10.44 -15.71
CA THR A 121 7.20 -10.90 -15.34
C THR A 121 7.99 -9.83 -14.57
N PRO A 122 8.17 -8.59 -15.08
CA PRO A 122 8.90 -7.56 -14.33
C PRO A 122 8.21 -7.20 -13.01
N TYR A 123 6.87 -7.20 -12.94
CA TYR A 123 6.18 -6.97 -11.67
C TYR A 123 6.36 -8.11 -10.66
N ALA A 124 6.38 -9.36 -11.10
CA ALA A 124 6.65 -10.51 -10.24
C ALA A 124 8.07 -10.45 -9.65
N ILE A 125 9.06 -10.07 -10.45
CA ILE A 125 10.44 -9.86 -9.98
C ILE A 125 10.49 -8.70 -8.99
N ALA A 126 9.82 -7.58 -9.29
CA ALA A 126 9.74 -6.44 -8.38
C ALA A 126 9.14 -6.84 -7.03
N LEU A 127 8.06 -7.63 -7.01
CA LEU A 127 7.44 -8.16 -5.79
C LEU A 127 8.45 -8.96 -4.95
N ILE A 128 9.17 -9.90 -5.57
CA ILE A 128 10.16 -10.72 -4.88
C ILE A 128 11.26 -9.84 -4.27
N LEU A 129 11.78 -8.88 -5.05
CA LEU A 129 12.80 -7.95 -4.58
C LEU A 129 12.29 -7.08 -3.42
N THR A 130 11.06 -6.57 -3.49
CA THR A 130 10.44 -5.79 -2.41
C THR A 130 10.37 -6.60 -1.12
N VAL A 131 9.95 -7.87 -1.19
CA VAL A 131 9.88 -8.75 -0.01
C VAL A 131 11.27 -9.04 0.56
N VAL A 132 12.25 -9.33 -0.30
CA VAL A 132 13.65 -9.58 0.14
C VAL A 132 14.22 -8.34 0.82
N VAL A 133 14.05 -7.16 0.23
CA VAL A 133 14.53 -5.89 0.80
C VAL A 133 13.83 -5.60 2.12
N ALA A 134 12.53 -5.84 2.23
CA ALA A 134 11.79 -5.67 3.49
C ALA A 134 12.37 -6.56 4.61
N ILE A 135 12.60 -7.85 4.33
CA ILE A 135 13.19 -8.79 5.29
C ILE A 135 14.61 -8.35 5.70
N LEU A 136 15.42 -7.91 4.75
CA LEU A 136 16.79 -7.44 5.02
C LEU A 136 16.79 -6.15 5.85
N SER A 137 15.86 -5.23 5.58
CA SER A 137 15.70 -3.98 6.33
C SER A 137 15.30 -4.25 7.79
N GLU A 138 14.38 -5.19 8.03
CA GLU A 138 13.99 -5.58 9.39
C GLU A 138 15.14 -6.24 10.16
N LYS A 139 15.88 -7.15 9.51
CA LYS A 139 17.01 -7.85 10.14
C LYS A 139 18.17 -6.93 10.53
N THR A 140 18.43 -5.91 9.72
CA THR A 140 19.56 -4.99 9.95
C THR A 140 19.24 -3.86 10.92
N ARG A 141 17.95 -3.61 11.23
CA ARG A 141 17.45 -2.49 12.07
C ARG A 141 17.91 -1.09 11.62
N LEU A 142 18.60 -1.01 10.48
CA LEU A 142 19.06 0.23 9.88
C LEU A 142 18.04 0.61 8.81
N ARG A 143 17.03 1.41 9.18
CA ARG A 143 15.99 1.83 8.21
C ARG A 143 16.53 2.87 7.22
N ALA A 144 17.45 3.73 7.65
CA ALA A 144 17.95 4.84 6.86
C ALA A 144 18.69 4.41 5.57
N PRO A 145 19.67 3.48 5.57
CA PRO A 145 20.43 3.14 4.36
C PRO A 145 19.58 2.58 3.21
N PHE A 146 18.53 1.82 3.52
CA PHE A 146 17.62 1.27 2.50
C PHE A 146 16.75 2.37 1.88
N ILE A 147 16.29 3.34 2.67
CA ILE A 147 15.55 4.50 2.20
C ILE A 147 16.44 5.39 1.32
N TRP A 148 17.69 5.63 1.75
CA TRP A 148 18.66 6.41 0.99
C TRP A 148 19.07 5.74 -0.33
N HIS A 149 19.27 4.42 -0.34
CA HIS A 149 19.57 3.69 -1.58
C HIS A 149 18.38 3.71 -2.56
N ALA A 150 17.14 3.63 -2.07
CA ALA A 150 15.96 3.75 -2.91
C ALA A 150 15.84 5.16 -3.55
N LEU A 151 16.26 6.21 -2.85
CA LEU A 151 16.26 7.58 -3.36
C LEU A 151 17.38 7.83 -4.40
N LEU A 152 18.57 7.26 -4.21
CA LEU A 152 19.70 7.42 -5.14
C LEU A 152 19.55 6.61 -6.44
N TRP A 153 18.70 5.59 -6.46
CA TRP A 153 18.42 4.80 -7.66
C TRP A 153 17.43 5.48 -8.63
N VAL A 154 16.79 6.56 -8.18
CA VAL A 154 15.77 7.33 -8.93
C VAL A 154 16.34 8.63 -9.52
N SER A 155 17.54 9.06 -9.12
CA SER A 155 18.29 10.20 -9.68
C SER A 155 19.31 9.75 -10.72
#